data_AF-A0A381PC77-F1
#
_entry.id   AF-A0A381PC77-F1
#
_cell.length_a   1.000
_cell.length_b   1.000
_cell.length_c   1.000
_cell.angle_alpha   90.00
_cell.angle_beta   90.00
_cell.angle_gamma   90.00
#
_symmetry.space_group_name_H-M   'P 1'
#
loop_
_entity.id
_entity.type
_entity.pdbx_description
1 polymer ?
#
loop_
_entity_poly.entity_id
_entity_poly.type
_entity_poly.pdbx_seq_one_letter_code
_entity_poly.pdbx_strand_id
1 'polypeptide(L)'
;MYLRGQTVSPAFEGWWPNDDGTFTLFFGYMNSNWEQEFDIPIGPDNYFMTTEAGRLDDLERDAYDASEADQGQPAHFYPRRNPFLFTVRVPQDFADDTELVWTLTSRGKVHRAYASLAKDYRIDPQVISTEVGGAFGSLSDALRSNIPPEIDVEGQATRTVRVGEPLSLAVVANDPDNLPRRSPRRLPSNTNQLYRPPSSVVVSSGPGLRLSWIVYRGPARDVTFNPIQMKTWTDSRVYGNSPWSPPYIIPEPPPGNRWIADAVFDEPGEYLLRVVASDGSMFSYENLPITVTQ
;
A
#
# COMPACT_ATOMS: atom_id res chain seq x y z
N MET A 1 -14.70 17.25 2.66
CA MET A 1 -13.81 16.41 1.82
C MET A 1 -12.91 17.37 1.05
N TYR A 2 -11.57 17.22 1.11
CA TYR A 2 -10.62 18.15 0.48
C TYR A 2 -9.95 17.50 -0.72
N LEU A 3 -10.00 18.15 -1.90
CA LEU A 3 -9.30 17.64 -3.08
C LEU A 3 -7.78 17.77 -2.94
N ARG A 4 -7.33 18.88 -2.36
CA ARG A 4 -5.93 19.29 -2.21
C ARG A 4 -5.74 20.11 -0.93
N GLY A 5 -4.49 20.38 -0.56
CA GLY A 5 -4.15 21.33 0.50
C GLY A 5 -4.05 20.75 1.92
N GLN A 6 -4.24 19.44 2.08
CA GLN A 6 -4.14 18.74 3.37
C GLN A 6 -2.84 17.96 3.48
N THR A 7 -2.54 17.42 4.66
CA THR A 7 -1.32 16.66 4.94
C THR A 7 -1.42 15.20 4.53
N VAL A 8 -0.27 14.53 4.50
CA VAL A 8 -0.13 13.08 4.59
C VAL A 8 0.43 12.73 5.97
N SER A 9 -0.13 11.70 6.60
CA SER A 9 0.27 11.23 7.94
C SER A 9 0.56 9.73 7.91
N PRO A 10 1.68 9.27 8.48
CA PRO A 10 2.02 7.86 8.57
C PRO A 10 1.09 7.16 9.56
N ALA A 11 0.96 5.84 9.43
CA ALA A 11 0.17 5.01 10.31
C ALA A 11 0.94 3.72 10.65
N PHE A 12 0.96 3.38 11.93
CA PHE A 12 1.30 2.04 12.39
C PHE A 12 0.00 1.24 12.41
N GLU A 13 -0.03 0.16 11.63
CA GLU A 13 -1.23 -0.64 11.39
C GLU A 13 -1.25 -1.92 12.25
N GLY A 14 -0.21 -2.15 13.05
CA GLY A 14 -0.11 -3.25 14.01
C GLY A 14 1.11 -4.16 13.78
N TRP A 15 1.18 -5.26 14.53
CA TRP A 15 2.31 -6.19 14.46
C TRP A 15 1.87 -7.66 14.49
N TRP A 16 2.76 -8.52 13.97
CA TRP A 16 2.58 -9.97 13.91
C TRP A 16 3.88 -10.70 14.34
N PRO A 17 3.82 -11.75 15.20
CA PRO A 17 4.98 -12.59 15.54
C PRO A 17 5.34 -13.63 14.47
N ASN A 18 6.62 -13.73 14.10
CA ASN A 18 7.11 -14.71 13.12
C ASN A 18 7.56 -16.01 13.80
N ASP A 19 7.61 -17.11 13.03
CA ASP A 19 7.99 -18.44 13.54
C ASP A 19 9.43 -18.53 14.07
N ASP A 20 10.32 -17.65 13.60
CA ASP A 20 11.71 -17.56 14.07
C ASP A 20 11.91 -16.62 15.27
N GLY A 21 10.80 -16.17 15.89
CA GLY A 21 10.81 -15.33 17.09
C GLY A 21 10.96 -13.84 16.83
N THR A 22 11.24 -13.41 15.59
CA THR A 22 11.20 -11.99 15.22
C THR A 22 9.76 -11.48 15.09
N PHE A 23 9.59 -10.17 14.88
CA PHE A 23 8.28 -9.57 14.67
C PHE A 23 8.22 -8.78 13.36
N THR A 24 7.03 -8.76 12.76
CA THR A 24 6.72 -7.96 11.56
C THR A 24 5.82 -6.81 11.96
N LEU A 25 6.29 -5.58 11.77
CA LEU A 25 5.55 -4.34 12.01
C LEU A 25 4.93 -3.87 10.69
N PHE A 26 3.64 -3.54 10.71
CA PHE A 26 2.88 -3.14 9.52
C PHE A 26 2.69 -1.63 9.49
N PHE A 27 2.90 -1.03 8.34
CA PHE A 27 2.78 0.41 8.15
C PHE A 27 1.92 0.75 6.95
N GLY A 28 1.19 1.85 7.08
CA GLY A 28 0.40 2.46 6.03
C GLY A 28 0.42 3.97 6.19
N TYR A 29 -0.42 4.67 5.45
CA TYR A 29 -0.59 6.10 5.66
C TYR A 29 -1.99 6.58 5.26
N MET A 30 -2.31 7.78 5.71
CA MET A 30 -3.48 8.52 5.27
C MET A 30 -3.03 9.81 4.58
N ASN A 31 -3.29 9.89 3.27
CA ASN A 31 -3.28 11.15 2.56
C ASN A 31 -4.69 11.76 2.64
N SER A 32 -4.82 12.89 3.34
CA SER A 32 -6.12 13.54 3.59
C SER A 32 -6.70 14.25 2.35
N ASN A 33 -6.03 14.14 1.21
CA ASN A 33 -6.46 14.67 -0.08
C ASN A 33 -7.10 13.59 -0.96
N TRP A 34 -7.92 14.01 -1.93
CA TRP A 34 -8.56 13.12 -2.91
C TRP A 34 -7.91 13.17 -4.30
N GLU A 35 -7.11 14.19 -4.58
CA GLU A 35 -6.38 14.34 -5.85
C GLU A 35 -4.90 14.63 -5.65
N GLN A 36 -4.53 15.37 -4.60
CA GLN A 36 -3.13 15.71 -4.38
C GLN A 36 -2.33 14.47 -3.94
N GLU A 37 -1.25 14.23 -4.65
CA GLU A 37 -0.18 13.29 -4.32
C GLU A 37 1.02 14.05 -3.76
N PHE A 38 1.95 13.33 -3.13
CA PHE A 38 3.19 13.88 -2.62
C PHE A 38 4.37 13.04 -3.05
N ASP A 39 5.47 13.71 -3.37
CA ASP A 39 6.80 13.10 -3.48
C ASP A 39 7.62 13.62 -2.30
N ILE A 40 7.92 12.75 -1.33
CA ILE A 40 8.71 13.07 -0.14
C ILE A 40 9.83 12.04 -0.06
N PRO A 41 11.03 12.34 -0.60
CA PRO A 41 12.16 11.43 -0.61
C PRO A 41 12.57 10.99 0.80
N ILE A 42 13.22 9.83 0.90
CA ILE A 42 13.83 9.40 2.17
C ILE A 42 14.86 10.44 2.59
N GLY A 43 14.76 10.90 3.83
CA GLY A 43 15.56 12.01 4.32
C GLY A 43 14.94 12.67 5.55
N PRO A 44 15.32 13.92 5.89
CA PRO A 44 14.87 14.60 7.10
C PRO A 44 13.34 14.76 7.22
N ASP A 45 12.62 14.71 6.11
CA ASP A 45 11.15 14.82 6.08
C ASP A 45 10.44 13.46 5.94
N ASN A 46 11.16 12.34 5.82
CA ASN A 46 10.60 11.00 5.69
C ASN A 46 11.65 9.95 6.11
N TYR A 47 11.64 9.58 7.39
CA TYR A 47 12.64 8.68 7.96
C TYR A 47 12.08 7.82 9.09
N PHE A 48 12.76 6.71 9.35
CA PHE A 48 12.59 5.91 10.55
C PHE A 48 13.70 6.15 11.56
N MET A 49 13.38 5.92 12.83
CA MET A 49 14.33 5.91 13.92
C MET A 49 13.91 4.88 14.96
N THR A 50 14.86 4.07 15.45
CA THR A 50 14.63 3.21 16.62
C THR A 50 15.00 3.98 17.88
N THR A 51 14.13 3.98 18.88
CA THR A 51 14.32 4.80 20.08
C THR A 51 13.66 4.17 21.30
N GLU A 52 14.11 4.58 22.50
CA GLU A 52 13.32 4.38 23.72
C GLU A 52 11.93 5.02 23.57
N ALA A 53 10.91 4.34 24.09
CA ALA A 53 9.53 4.74 24.01
C ALA A 53 9.28 6.14 24.61
N GLY A 54 8.49 6.96 23.91
CA GLY A 54 8.15 8.31 24.33
C GLY A 54 9.26 9.36 24.13
N ARG A 55 10.47 8.95 23.72
CA ARG A 55 11.57 9.90 23.46
C ARG A 55 11.26 10.88 22.33
N LEU A 56 10.40 10.50 21.39
CA LEU A 56 9.95 11.30 20.26
C LEU A 56 8.49 11.76 20.35
N ASP A 57 7.88 11.74 21.54
CA ASP A 57 6.51 12.26 21.73
C ASP A 57 6.42 13.77 21.48
N ASP A 58 7.50 14.50 21.77
CA ASP A 58 7.63 15.91 21.41
C ASP A 58 7.94 16.03 19.90
N LEU A 59 6.95 16.53 19.15
CA LEU A 59 7.04 16.70 17.71
C LEU A 59 8.09 17.74 17.27
N GLU A 60 8.52 18.63 18.17
CA GLU A 60 9.59 19.61 17.89
C GLU A 60 10.99 18.99 17.96
N ARG A 61 11.11 17.80 18.56
CA ARG A 61 12.39 17.10 18.69
C ARG A 61 12.69 16.32 17.42
N ASP A 62 13.76 16.67 16.72
CA ASP A 62 14.28 15.88 15.61
C ASP A 62 15.22 14.75 16.08
N ALA A 63 15.27 13.68 15.32
CA ALA A 63 16.17 12.54 15.53
C ALA A 63 16.62 11.90 14.20
N TYR A 64 16.59 12.65 13.09
CA TYR A 64 17.03 12.14 11.81
C TYR A 64 18.49 11.63 11.86
N ASP A 65 18.68 10.36 11.50
CA ASP A 65 19.96 9.76 11.18
C ASP A 65 19.84 9.06 9.82
N ALA A 66 20.65 9.50 8.86
CA ALA A 66 20.63 8.97 7.50
C ALA A 66 20.95 7.46 7.41
N SER A 67 21.69 6.92 8.38
CA SER A 67 22.10 5.51 8.40
C SER A 67 20.97 4.55 8.79
N GLU A 68 19.97 5.03 9.53
CA GLU A 68 18.79 4.25 9.95
C GLU A 68 17.51 4.65 9.21
N ALA A 69 17.53 5.81 8.54
CA ALA A 69 16.35 6.45 7.98
C ALA A 69 15.55 5.56 7.03
N ASP A 70 16.20 4.77 6.17
CA ASP A 70 15.53 3.91 5.18
C ASP A 70 15.23 2.52 5.75
N GLN A 71 13.95 2.25 5.98
CA GLN A 71 13.43 0.92 6.37
C GLN A 71 12.48 0.36 5.30
N GLY A 72 12.54 0.88 4.08
CA GLY A 72 11.70 0.44 2.97
C GLY A 72 10.37 1.18 2.79
N GLN A 73 10.16 2.33 3.46
CA GLN A 73 8.96 3.17 3.34
C GLN A 73 8.75 3.78 1.94
N PRO A 74 7.53 4.21 1.57
CA PRO A 74 7.31 4.90 0.29
C PRO A 74 8.00 6.27 0.26
N ALA A 75 8.29 6.73 -0.97
CA ALA A 75 8.67 8.12 -1.23
C ALA A 75 7.65 8.83 -2.13
N HIS A 76 6.70 8.09 -2.70
CA HIS A 76 5.55 8.64 -3.40
C HIS A 76 4.25 8.26 -2.65
N PHE A 77 3.38 9.24 -2.42
CA PHE A 77 2.18 9.12 -1.60
C PHE A 77 0.91 9.42 -2.39
N TYR A 78 0.28 8.36 -2.89
CA TYR A 78 -1.04 8.39 -3.50
C TYR A 78 -2.13 8.92 -2.55
N PRO A 79 -3.30 9.36 -3.07
CA PRO A 79 -4.38 9.89 -2.26
C PRO A 79 -4.96 8.86 -1.27
N ARG A 80 -5.71 9.35 -0.28
CA ARG A 80 -6.50 8.53 0.66
C ARG A 80 -5.68 7.54 1.49
N ARG A 81 -6.36 6.56 2.09
CA ARG A 81 -5.77 5.53 2.93
C ARG A 81 -5.06 4.51 2.05
N ASN A 82 -3.82 4.22 2.41
CA ASN A 82 -2.99 3.15 1.86
C ASN A 82 -2.59 2.26 3.05
N PRO A 83 -3.49 1.36 3.49
CA PRO A 83 -3.26 0.54 4.67
C PRO A 83 -2.32 -0.63 4.37
N PHE A 84 -1.58 -1.09 5.37
CA PHE A 84 -0.69 -2.27 5.28
C PHE A 84 0.25 -2.26 4.08
N LEU A 85 0.69 -1.07 3.65
CA LEU A 85 1.42 -0.85 2.41
C LEU A 85 2.81 -1.49 2.41
N PHE A 86 3.49 -1.53 3.56
CA PHE A 86 4.79 -2.16 3.72
C PHE A 86 4.99 -2.63 5.16
N THR A 87 6.04 -3.43 5.37
CA THR A 87 6.39 -3.95 6.67
C THR A 87 7.86 -3.69 7.00
N VAL A 88 8.16 -3.64 8.29
CA VAL A 88 9.53 -3.64 8.82
C VAL A 88 9.67 -4.80 9.78
N ARG A 89 10.71 -5.61 9.60
CA ARG A 89 11.00 -6.73 10.50
C ARG A 89 11.92 -6.27 11.62
N VAL A 90 11.53 -6.54 12.86
CA VAL A 90 12.33 -6.23 14.06
C VAL A 90 12.76 -7.51 14.77
N PRO A 91 13.92 -7.50 15.45
CA PRO A 91 14.47 -8.71 16.05
C PRO A 91 13.65 -9.21 17.25
N GLN A 92 13.94 -10.43 17.70
CA GLN A 92 13.25 -11.07 18.82
C GLN A 92 13.40 -10.31 20.14
N ASP A 93 14.50 -9.58 20.30
CA ASP A 93 14.85 -8.78 21.48
C ASP A 93 14.37 -7.33 21.39
N PHE A 94 13.47 -7.00 20.44
CA PHE A 94 12.79 -5.71 20.40
C PHE A 94 12.00 -5.50 21.70
N ALA A 95 12.51 -4.62 22.56
CA ALA A 95 12.05 -4.49 23.94
C ALA A 95 10.71 -3.75 24.04
N ASP A 96 9.98 -4.02 25.14
CA ASP A 96 8.67 -3.40 25.41
C ASP A 96 8.75 -1.86 25.57
N ASP A 97 9.93 -1.33 25.90
CA ASP A 97 10.24 0.10 26.02
C ASP A 97 10.96 0.68 24.79
N THR A 98 10.94 -0.04 23.67
CA THR A 98 11.49 0.40 22.38
C THR A 98 10.38 0.69 21.37
N GLU A 99 10.55 1.75 20.58
CA GLU A 99 9.68 2.14 19.48
C GLU A 99 10.48 2.25 18.18
N LEU A 100 9.87 1.82 17.08
CA LEU A 100 10.29 2.18 15.74
C LEU A 100 9.36 3.30 15.24
N VAL A 101 9.91 4.50 15.07
CA VAL A 101 9.12 5.70 14.79
C VAL A 101 9.27 6.12 13.34
N TRP A 102 8.18 6.11 12.58
CA TRP A 102 8.14 6.72 11.24
C TRP A 102 7.80 8.20 11.36
N THR A 103 8.73 9.07 11.00
CA THR A 103 8.51 10.52 10.92
C THR A 103 8.28 10.94 9.48
N LEU A 104 7.21 11.70 9.25
CA LEU A 104 6.85 12.25 7.96
C LEU A 104 6.44 13.72 8.11
N THR A 105 7.14 14.62 7.42
CA THR A 105 6.81 16.03 7.37
C THR A 105 6.06 16.33 6.08
N SER A 106 4.86 16.88 6.18
CA SER A 106 4.13 17.36 5.01
C SER A 106 3.46 18.69 5.30
N ARG A 107 3.55 19.61 4.33
CA ARG A 107 3.05 21.00 4.47
C ARG A 107 3.57 21.71 5.73
N GLY A 108 4.84 21.48 6.07
CA GLY A 108 5.49 22.07 7.25
C GLY A 108 4.96 21.53 8.58
N LYS A 109 4.25 20.40 8.60
CA LYS A 109 3.78 19.73 9.81
C LYS A 109 4.42 18.35 9.92
N VAL A 110 5.00 18.09 11.08
CA VAL A 110 5.55 16.78 11.44
C VAL A 110 4.40 15.86 11.87
N HIS A 111 4.42 14.64 11.35
CA HIS A 111 3.53 13.55 11.75
C HIS A 111 4.37 12.32 12.06
N ARG A 112 3.98 11.57 13.10
CA ARG A 112 4.68 10.36 13.54
C ARG A 112 3.73 9.18 13.70
N ALA A 113 4.23 8.00 13.34
CA ALA A 113 3.66 6.73 13.71
C ALA A 113 4.66 6.00 14.62
N TYR A 114 4.21 5.61 15.80
CA TYR A 114 5.03 4.98 16.83
C TYR A 114 4.69 3.48 16.84
N ALA A 115 5.60 2.65 16.35
CA ALA A 115 5.40 1.22 16.30
C ALA A 115 6.04 0.54 17.51
N SER A 116 5.27 -0.31 18.17
CA SER A 116 5.69 -1.10 19.34
C SER A 116 5.05 -2.49 19.30
N LEU A 117 5.44 -3.35 20.25
CA LEU A 117 4.87 -4.69 20.42
C LEU A 117 3.73 -4.72 21.45
N ALA A 118 3.11 -3.57 21.77
CA ALA A 118 2.00 -3.54 22.70
C ALA A 118 0.87 -4.48 22.24
N LYS A 119 0.33 -5.28 23.18
CA LYS A 119 -0.56 -6.41 22.86
C LYS A 119 -1.82 -6.00 22.11
N ASP A 120 -2.31 -4.79 22.35
CA ASP A 120 -3.52 -4.25 21.72
C ASP A 120 -3.32 -3.94 20.23
N TYR A 121 -2.07 -3.84 19.76
CA TYR A 121 -1.72 -3.65 18.34
C TYR A 121 -1.42 -4.97 17.60
N ARG A 122 -1.60 -6.12 18.24
CA ARG A 122 -1.42 -7.41 17.56
C ARG A 122 -2.56 -7.62 16.56
N ILE A 123 -2.21 -7.93 15.33
CA ILE A 123 -3.17 -8.15 14.23
C ILE A 123 -3.15 -9.59 13.72
N ASP A 124 -4.17 -9.91 12.92
CA ASP A 124 -4.33 -11.17 12.21
C ASP A 124 -4.95 -10.92 10.81
N PRO A 125 -5.09 -11.93 9.93
CA PRO A 125 -5.65 -11.74 8.58
C PRO A 125 -7.07 -11.18 8.57
N GLN A 126 -7.88 -11.49 9.59
CA GLN A 126 -9.24 -10.97 9.67
C GLN A 126 -9.23 -9.47 9.99
N VAL A 127 -8.35 -9.01 10.89
CA VAL A 127 -8.16 -7.57 11.14
C VAL A 127 -7.82 -6.86 9.84
N ILE A 128 -6.80 -7.33 9.11
CA ILE A 128 -6.38 -6.75 7.82
C ILE A 128 -7.57 -6.69 6.85
N SER A 129 -8.28 -7.80 6.66
CA SER A 129 -9.44 -7.88 5.78
C SER A 129 -10.52 -6.86 6.15
N THR A 130 -10.86 -6.73 7.43
CA THR A 130 -11.92 -5.79 7.86
C THR A 130 -11.50 -4.33 7.71
N GLU A 131 -10.24 -4.02 7.97
CA GLU A 131 -9.66 -2.67 7.83
C GLU A 131 -9.60 -2.18 6.38
N VAL A 132 -9.51 -3.10 5.42
CA VAL A 132 -9.57 -2.77 3.99
C VAL A 132 -10.96 -2.97 3.38
N GLY A 133 -11.95 -3.36 4.20
CA GLY A 133 -13.31 -3.63 3.76
C GLY A 133 -13.42 -4.83 2.82
N GLY A 134 -12.47 -5.76 2.91
CA GLY A 134 -12.36 -6.96 2.08
C GLY A 134 -13.56 -7.87 2.21
N ALA A 135 -13.81 -8.66 1.17
CA ALA A 135 -15.00 -9.51 1.05
C ALA A 135 -16.32 -8.77 1.39
N PHE A 136 -16.44 -7.51 0.96
CA PHE A 136 -17.55 -6.60 1.28
C PHE A 136 -17.77 -6.33 2.78
N GLY A 137 -16.73 -6.45 3.61
CA GLY A 137 -16.80 -6.30 5.06
C GLY A 137 -17.27 -7.57 5.79
N SER A 138 -17.12 -8.73 5.18
CA SER A 138 -17.49 -10.02 5.79
C SER A 138 -16.65 -10.32 7.03
N LEU A 139 -17.29 -10.87 8.06
CA LEU A 139 -16.65 -11.37 9.28
C LEU A 139 -16.54 -12.90 9.30
N SER A 140 -16.61 -13.54 8.14
CA SER A 140 -16.53 -15.00 8.01
C SER A 140 -15.27 -15.54 8.67
N ASP A 141 -15.43 -16.62 9.45
CA ASP A 141 -14.33 -17.30 10.13
C ASP A 141 -13.26 -17.82 9.15
N ALA A 142 -13.65 -18.15 7.91
CA ALA A 142 -12.73 -18.60 6.87
C ALA A 142 -11.66 -17.55 6.53
N LEU A 143 -11.92 -16.26 6.76
CA LEU A 143 -10.95 -15.19 6.49
C LEU A 143 -9.81 -15.15 7.52
N ARG A 144 -9.94 -15.83 8.67
CA ARG A 144 -8.86 -15.90 9.67
C ARG A 144 -7.69 -16.76 9.22
N SER A 145 -7.93 -17.66 8.28
CA SER A 145 -6.90 -18.51 7.67
C SER A 145 -6.50 -18.05 6.27
N ASN A 146 -6.93 -16.87 5.84
CA ASN A 146 -6.59 -16.35 4.52
C ASN A 146 -5.07 -16.11 4.42
N ILE A 147 -4.47 -16.54 3.32
CA ILE A 147 -3.08 -16.21 2.97
C ILE A 147 -3.04 -15.19 1.84
N PRO A 148 -2.03 -14.29 1.80
CA PRO A 148 -1.94 -13.33 0.70
C PRO A 148 -1.61 -14.05 -0.63
N PRO A 149 -1.96 -13.46 -1.78
CA PRO A 149 -1.56 -14.00 -3.08
C PRO A 149 -0.04 -14.09 -3.23
N GLU A 150 0.45 -15.07 -3.95
CA GLU A 150 1.85 -15.19 -4.35
C GLU A 150 2.10 -14.35 -5.62
N ILE A 151 3.31 -13.80 -5.74
CA ILE A 151 3.77 -12.98 -6.88
C ILE A 151 5.07 -13.57 -7.41
N ASP A 152 5.19 -13.63 -8.74
CA ASP A 152 6.43 -13.95 -9.45
C ASP A 152 6.64 -12.92 -10.57
N VAL A 153 7.56 -11.97 -10.37
CA VAL A 153 7.91 -10.95 -11.36
C VAL A 153 8.89 -11.55 -12.38
N GLU A 154 8.46 -11.69 -13.62
CA GLU A 154 9.26 -12.34 -14.66
C GLU A 154 10.41 -11.45 -15.13
N GLY A 155 11.64 -11.98 -15.11
CA GLY A 155 12.83 -11.38 -15.71
C GLY A 155 13.86 -10.96 -14.67
N GLN A 156 14.65 -9.92 -14.97
CA GLN A 156 15.71 -9.46 -14.06
C GLN A 156 15.13 -8.72 -12.85
N ALA A 157 15.79 -8.88 -11.69
CA ALA A 157 15.42 -8.22 -10.44
C ALA A 157 15.67 -6.70 -10.45
N THR A 158 16.46 -6.19 -11.39
CA THR A 158 16.60 -4.76 -11.70
C THR A 158 16.46 -4.57 -13.21
N ARG A 159 15.99 -3.40 -13.65
CA ARG A 159 15.82 -3.09 -15.07
C ARG A 159 16.51 -1.79 -15.44
N THR A 160 16.88 -1.69 -16.71
CA THR A 160 17.33 -0.45 -17.33
C THR A 160 16.55 -0.22 -18.61
N VAL A 161 16.10 1.01 -18.83
CA VAL A 161 15.35 1.42 -20.02
C VAL A 161 15.70 2.86 -20.38
N ARG A 162 15.57 3.25 -21.65
CA ARG A 162 15.71 4.66 -22.04
C ARG A 162 14.41 5.43 -21.86
N VAL A 163 14.51 6.73 -21.66
CA VAL A 163 13.37 7.65 -21.72
C VAL A 163 12.58 7.40 -23.02
N GLY A 164 11.25 7.31 -22.88
CA GLY A 164 10.32 7.08 -23.99
C GLY A 164 10.26 5.64 -24.53
N GLU A 165 11.20 4.75 -24.17
CA GLU A 165 11.12 3.34 -24.55
C GLU A 165 10.18 2.58 -23.60
N PRO A 166 9.28 1.71 -24.11
CA PRO A 166 8.42 0.90 -23.27
C PRO A 166 9.21 -0.23 -22.60
N LEU A 167 9.15 -0.28 -21.27
CA LEU A 167 9.60 -1.41 -20.47
C LEU A 167 8.44 -2.38 -20.25
N SER A 168 8.51 -3.58 -20.83
CA SER A 168 7.49 -4.60 -20.61
C SER A 168 7.65 -5.27 -19.25
N LEU A 169 6.57 -5.25 -18.47
CA LEU A 169 6.44 -5.82 -17.14
C LEU A 169 5.48 -7.01 -17.22
N ALA A 170 5.97 -8.18 -16.84
CA ALA A 170 5.16 -9.39 -16.76
C ALA A 170 5.23 -9.98 -15.36
N VAL A 171 4.07 -10.33 -14.82
CA VAL A 171 3.95 -10.88 -13.46
C VAL A 171 2.94 -12.00 -13.47
N VAL A 172 3.30 -13.11 -12.85
CA VAL A 172 2.35 -14.16 -12.49
C VAL A 172 1.92 -13.94 -11.06
N ALA A 173 0.62 -13.97 -10.79
CA ALA A 173 0.10 -13.91 -9.43
C ALA A 173 -0.90 -15.02 -9.18
N ASN A 174 -0.83 -15.70 -8.05
CA ASN A 174 -1.72 -16.80 -7.72
C ASN A 174 -2.28 -16.61 -6.31
N ASP A 175 -3.56 -16.92 -6.14
CA ASP A 175 -4.21 -16.98 -4.83
C ASP A 175 -4.36 -18.48 -4.46
N PRO A 176 -3.46 -19.05 -3.63
CA PRO A 176 -3.36 -20.49 -3.49
C PRO A 176 -4.53 -21.11 -2.73
N ASP A 177 -5.11 -20.39 -1.77
CA ASP A 177 -6.26 -20.85 -0.99
C ASP A 177 -7.61 -20.40 -1.58
N ASN A 178 -7.58 -19.44 -2.52
CA ASN A 178 -8.75 -18.88 -3.20
C ASN A 178 -9.72 -18.27 -2.18
N LEU A 179 -9.19 -17.61 -1.15
CA LEU A 179 -9.93 -16.90 -0.13
C LEU A 179 -9.63 -15.39 -0.20
N PRO A 180 -10.64 -14.54 0.06
CA PRO A 180 -12.04 -14.81 -0.20
C PRO A 180 -12.29 -15.19 -1.67
N ARG A 181 -13.15 -16.19 -1.89
CA ARG A 181 -13.61 -16.51 -3.25
C ARG A 181 -14.20 -15.29 -3.92
N ARG A 182 -13.81 -15.08 -5.17
CA ARG A 182 -14.38 -14.08 -6.06
C ARG A 182 -15.90 -14.12 -6.02
N SER A 183 -16.51 -12.95 -5.86
CA SER A 183 -17.96 -12.79 -5.93
C SER A 183 -18.32 -11.42 -6.49
N PRO A 184 -19.35 -11.33 -7.35
CA PRO A 184 -19.69 -10.08 -8.01
C PRO A 184 -20.31 -9.10 -7.01
N ARG A 185 -19.96 -7.83 -7.15
CA ARG A 185 -20.66 -6.75 -6.46
C ARG A 185 -22.04 -6.58 -7.08
N ARG A 186 -23.09 -6.46 -6.25
CA ARG A 186 -24.40 -6.07 -6.75
C ARG A 186 -24.33 -4.66 -7.36
N LEU A 187 -24.63 -4.56 -8.65
CA LEU A 187 -24.63 -3.29 -9.36
C LEU A 187 -25.78 -2.39 -8.87
N PRO A 188 -25.55 -1.07 -8.72
CA PRO A 188 -26.62 -0.12 -8.46
C PRO A 188 -27.65 -0.16 -9.58
N SER A 189 -28.93 -0.27 -9.24
CA SER A 189 -30.01 -0.33 -10.23
C SER A 189 -30.58 1.05 -10.58
N ASN A 190 -30.14 2.11 -9.90
CA ASN A 190 -30.53 3.50 -10.15
C ASN A 190 -29.50 4.50 -9.59
N THR A 191 -29.63 5.76 -9.98
CA THR A 191 -28.77 6.88 -9.57
C THR A 191 -28.72 7.08 -8.06
N ASN A 192 -29.85 6.90 -7.35
CA ASN A 192 -29.89 7.05 -5.89
C ASN A 192 -29.05 5.99 -5.18
N GLN A 193 -29.01 4.76 -5.69
CA GLN A 193 -28.13 3.72 -5.17
C GLN A 193 -26.67 3.98 -5.55
N LEU A 194 -26.41 4.54 -6.73
CA LEU A 194 -25.06 4.82 -7.22
C LEU A 194 -24.34 5.90 -6.38
N TYR A 195 -25.05 6.98 -6.04
CA TYR A 195 -24.53 8.09 -5.23
C TYR A 195 -24.86 7.97 -3.75
N ARG A 196 -25.37 6.82 -3.30
CA ARG A 196 -25.60 6.58 -1.88
C ARG A 196 -24.24 6.59 -1.16
N PRO A 197 -24.02 7.48 -0.18
CA PRO A 197 -22.78 7.50 0.57
C PRO A 197 -22.59 6.17 1.30
N PRO A 198 -21.33 5.70 1.48
CA PRO A 198 -21.05 4.53 2.30
C PRO A 198 -21.65 4.68 3.70
N SER A 199 -22.33 3.64 4.18
CA SER A 199 -22.87 3.58 5.55
C SER A 199 -21.98 2.80 6.51
N SER A 200 -20.98 2.09 5.99
CA SER A 200 -19.97 1.37 6.78
C SER A 200 -18.85 2.34 7.17
N VAL A 201 -18.24 2.09 8.33
CA VAL A 201 -17.06 2.84 8.81
C VAL A 201 -15.89 2.66 7.84
N VAL A 202 -15.71 1.45 7.32
CA VAL A 202 -14.73 1.11 6.28
C VAL A 202 -15.44 0.95 4.93
N VAL A 203 -14.86 1.52 3.88
CA VAL A 203 -15.38 1.39 2.52
C VAL A 203 -15.19 -0.05 2.05
N SER A 204 -16.25 -0.67 1.54
CA SER A 204 -16.17 -2.06 1.09
C SER A 204 -15.44 -2.21 -0.24
N SER A 205 -14.64 -3.28 -0.33
CA SER A 205 -13.97 -3.77 -1.54
C SER A 205 -14.48 -5.19 -1.83
N GLY A 206 -14.66 -5.50 -3.11
CA GLY A 206 -15.03 -6.85 -3.54
C GLY A 206 -13.86 -7.84 -3.47
N PRO A 207 -14.14 -9.14 -3.28
CA PRO A 207 -13.13 -10.19 -3.30
C PRO A 207 -12.77 -10.63 -4.72
N GLY A 208 -11.58 -11.21 -4.86
CA GLY A 208 -11.04 -11.78 -6.09
C GLY A 208 -9.62 -11.27 -6.38
N LEU A 209 -8.78 -12.19 -6.85
CA LEU A 209 -7.41 -11.91 -7.28
C LEU A 209 -7.36 -10.74 -8.28
N ARG A 210 -6.51 -9.76 -7.95
CA ARG A 210 -6.26 -8.56 -8.73
C ARG A 210 -4.80 -8.13 -8.58
N LEU A 211 -4.32 -7.41 -9.59
CA LEU A 211 -2.94 -6.93 -9.63
C LEU A 211 -2.87 -5.55 -10.27
N SER A 212 -2.01 -4.70 -9.70
CA SER A 212 -1.65 -3.40 -10.27
C SER A 212 -0.18 -3.09 -10.04
N TRP A 213 0.41 -2.35 -10.98
CA TRP A 213 1.67 -1.65 -10.75
C TRP A 213 1.43 -0.23 -10.21
N ILE A 214 2.34 0.21 -9.34
CA ILE A 214 2.43 1.59 -8.85
C ILE A 214 3.88 2.07 -8.86
N VAL A 215 4.08 3.38 -8.84
CA VAL A 215 5.37 3.98 -8.50
C VAL A 215 5.44 4.11 -6.99
N TYR A 216 6.37 3.38 -6.37
CA TYR A 216 6.54 3.35 -4.92
C TYR A 216 7.56 4.39 -4.42
N ARG A 217 8.63 4.59 -5.21
CA ARG A 217 9.60 5.67 -5.05
C ARG A 217 9.96 6.25 -6.42
N GLY A 218 10.19 7.55 -6.47
CA GLY A 218 10.41 8.31 -7.70
C GLY A 218 9.17 9.11 -8.12
N PRO A 219 9.32 10.05 -9.07
CA PRO A 219 8.24 10.95 -9.48
C PRO A 219 7.20 10.20 -10.32
N ALA A 220 6.06 9.84 -9.71
CA ALA A 220 5.04 9.04 -10.38
C ALA A 220 4.42 9.72 -11.61
N ARG A 221 4.43 11.05 -11.66
CA ARG A 221 3.96 11.84 -12.81
C ARG A 221 4.73 11.59 -14.10
N ASP A 222 5.96 11.08 -14.00
CA ASP A 222 6.86 10.84 -15.13
C ASP A 222 6.77 9.37 -15.60
N VAL A 223 5.84 8.57 -15.05
CA VAL A 223 5.64 7.16 -15.40
C VAL A 223 4.21 6.91 -15.87
N THR A 224 4.07 6.35 -17.07
CA THR A 224 2.78 5.93 -17.61
C THR A 224 2.75 4.42 -17.79
N PHE A 225 1.67 3.78 -17.35
CA PHE A 225 1.42 2.35 -17.56
C PHE A 225 0.37 2.10 -18.64
N ASN A 226 0.59 1.08 -19.46
CA ASN A 226 -0.38 0.58 -20.43
C ASN A 226 -0.55 -0.95 -20.29
N PRO A 227 -1.74 -1.48 -19.95
CA PRO A 227 -2.98 -0.74 -19.70
C PRO A 227 -2.89 0.12 -18.44
N ILE A 228 -3.83 1.06 -18.30
CA ILE A 228 -3.98 1.86 -17.07
C ILE A 228 -4.18 0.92 -15.89
N GLN A 229 -3.37 1.10 -14.85
CA GLN A 229 -3.43 0.29 -13.64
C GLN A 229 -4.63 0.71 -12.76
N MET A 230 -5.25 -0.28 -12.11
CA MET A 230 -6.28 -0.02 -11.12
C MET A 230 -5.66 0.59 -9.86
N LYS A 231 -6.35 1.53 -9.22
CA LYS A 231 -5.87 2.15 -7.98
C LYS A 231 -5.73 1.12 -6.86
N THR A 232 -4.65 1.23 -6.10
CA THR A 232 -4.33 0.35 -4.96
C THR A 232 -4.65 0.99 -3.61
N TRP A 233 -5.27 2.17 -3.61
CA TRP A 233 -5.67 2.94 -2.42
C TRP A 233 -7.19 3.11 -2.33
N THR A 234 -7.68 3.42 -1.13
CA THR A 234 -9.12 3.51 -0.82
C THR A 234 -9.79 4.77 -1.41
N ASP A 235 -9.92 4.84 -2.73
CA ASP A 235 -10.71 5.85 -3.44
C ASP A 235 -12.15 5.35 -3.63
N SER A 236 -13.09 5.95 -2.91
CA SER A 236 -14.51 5.60 -2.96
C SER A 236 -15.34 6.46 -3.92
N ARG A 237 -14.71 7.37 -4.68
CA ARG A 237 -15.44 8.20 -5.64
C ARG A 237 -16.03 7.33 -6.73
N VAL A 238 -17.25 7.64 -7.15
CA VAL A 238 -17.93 6.91 -8.22
C VAL A 238 -17.06 6.92 -9.49
N TYR A 239 -16.93 5.77 -10.15
CA TYR A 239 -16.12 5.55 -11.37
C TYR A 239 -14.60 5.77 -11.18
N GLY A 240 -14.09 5.63 -9.97
CA GLY A 240 -12.71 5.96 -9.62
C GLY A 240 -11.61 4.99 -10.09
N ASN A 241 -11.87 4.00 -10.94
CA ASN A 241 -10.95 2.89 -11.28
C ASN A 241 -10.28 2.26 -10.03
N SER A 242 -11.10 2.02 -9.00
CA SER A 242 -10.68 1.59 -7.67
C SER A 242 -11.58 0.45 -7.20
N PRO A 243 -11.05 -0.59 -6.55
CA PRO A 243 -11.85 -1.63 -5.93
C PRO A 243 -12.90 -1.16 -4.93
N TRP A 244 -12.66 0.00 -4.32
CA TRP A 244 -13.53 0.64 -3.34
C TRP A 244 -14.55 1.59 -3.97
N SER A 245 -14.46 1.81 -5.29
CA SER A 245 -15.36 2.72 -6.00
C SER A 245 -16.61 2.01 -6.54
N PRO A 246 -17.82 2.56 -6.38
CA PRO A 246 -18.97 2.12 -7.18
C PRO A 246 -18.88 2.66 -8.62
N PRO A 247 -19.37 1.96 -9.65
CA PRO A 247 -19.83 0.58 -9.69
C PRO A 247 -18.72 -0.41 -10.05
N TYR A 248 -17.48 -0.17 -9.60
CA TYR A 248 -16.32 -0.96 -10.02
C TYR A 248 -16.53 -2.45 -9.74
N ILE A 249 -16.19 -3.25 -10.75
CA ILE A 249 -16.20 -4.71 -10.70
C ILE A 249 -14.76 -5.13 -10.90
N ILE A 250 -14.26 -6.01 -10.02
CA ILE A 250 -12.93 -6.57 -10.16
C ILE A 250 -12.87 -7.38 -11.47
N PRO A 251 -11.99 -7.04 -12.42
CA PRO A 251 -11.84 -7.80 -13.66
C PRO A 251 -11.45 -9.25 -13.38
N GLU A 252 -11.81 -10.18 -14.28
CA GLU A 252 -11.27 -11.54 -14.21
C GLU A 252 -9.75 -11.53 -14.39
N PRO A 253 -9.01 -12.44 -13.72
CA PRO A 253 -7.60 -12.63 -13.99
C PRO A 253 -7.36 -12.95 -15.48
N PRO A 254 -6.26 -12.45 -16.07
CA PRO A 254 -5.88 -12.79 -17.44
C PRO A 254 -5.57 -14.29 -17.57
N PRO A 255 -5.61 -14.85 -18.79
CA PRO A 255 -5.25 -16.25 -19.02
C PRO A 255 -3.89 -16.62 -18.43
N GLY A 256 -3.85 -17.75 -17.72
CA GLY A 256 -2.63 -18.23 -17.06
C GLY A 256 -2.19 -17.37 -15.86
N ASN A 257 -3.07 -16.50 -15.34
CA ASN A 257 -2.77 -15.60 -14.24
C ASN A 257 -1.53 -14.73 -14.50
N ARG A 258 -1.31 -14.36 -15.76
CA ARG A 258 -0.15 -13.59 -16.20
C ARG A 258 -0.57 -12.19 -16.62
N TRP A 259 -0.27 -11.20 -15.78
CA TRP A 259 -0.51 -9.79 -16.04
C TRP A 259 0.65 -9.21 -16.84
N ILE A 260 0.32 -8.40 -17.84
CA ILE A 260 1.28 -7.68 -18.67
C ILE A 260 0.92 -6.20 -18.64
N ALA A 261 1.93 -5.36 -18.44
CA ALA A 261 1.83 -3.93 -18.63
C ALA A 261 3.14 -3.40 -19.20
N ASP A 262 3.07 -2.35 -20.01
CA ASP A 262 4.25 -1.58 -20.39
C ASP A 262 4.34 -0.33 -19.51
N ALA A 263 5.52 -0.03 -19.00
CA ALA A 263 5.84 1.23 -18.32
C ALA A 263 6.70 2.10 -19.24
N VAL A 264 6.32 3.36 -19.42
CA VAL A 264 7.10 4.37 -20.15
C VAL A 264 7.47 5.49 -19.19
N PHE A 265 8.72 5.95 -19.29
CA PHE A 265 9.29 6.97 -18.42
C PHE A 265 9.63 8.22 -19.23
N ASP A 266 9.23 9.38 -18.75
CA ASP A 266 9.42 10.66 -19.44
C ASP A 266 10.73 11.36 -19.04
N GLU A 267 11.30 11.01 -17.88
CA GLU A 267 12.52 11.60 -17.35
C GLU A 267 13.51 10.52 -16.86
N PRO A 268 14.84 10.72 -17.03
CA PRO A 268 15.84 9.80 -16.52
C PRO A 268 15.90 9.83 -14.99
N GLY A 269 16.36 8.74 -14.38
CA GLY A 269 16.51 8.65 -12.93
C GLY A 269 16.29 7.24 -12.39
N GLU A 270 16.29 7.14 -11.07
CA GLU A 270 16.00 5.90 -10.36
C GLU A 270 14.53 5.88 -9.93
N TYR A 271 13.83 4.81 -10.28
CA TYR A 271 12.45 4.55 -9.91
C TYR A 271 12.37 3.21 -9.19
N LEU A 272 11.48 3.13 -8.21
CA LEU A 272 11.09 1.87 -7.61
C LEU A 272 9.63 1.62 -7.96
N LEU A 273 9.40 0.75 -8.93
CA LEU A 273 8.06 0.27 -9.20
C LEU A 273 7.70 -0.79 -8.16
N ARG A 274 6.42 -0.87 -7.79
CA ARG A 274 5.90 -1.93 -6.94
C ARG A 274 4.72 -2.58 -7.61
N VAL A 275 4.75 -3.91 -7.69
CA VAL A 275 3.57 -4.68 -8.00
C VAL A 275 2.80 -4.95 -6.72
N VAL A 276 1.48 -4.80 -6.79
CA VAL A 276 0.54 -5.04 -5.70
C VAL A 276 -0.44 -6.11 -6.15
N ALA A 277 -0.35 -7.31 -5.58
CA ALA A 277 -1.36 -8.35 -5.74
C ALA A 277 -2.26 -8.39 -4.50
N SER A 278 -3.54 -8.68 -4.70
CA SER A 278 -4.51 -8.77 -3.60
C SER A 278 -5.67 -9.68 -3.99
N ASP A 279 -6.19 -10.43 -3.02
CA ASP A 279 -7.44 -11.19 -3.12
C ASP A 279 -8.67 -10.35 -2.72
N GLY A 280 -8.46 -9.08 -2.35
CA GLY A 280 -9.49 -8.18 -1.81
C GLY A 280 -9.44 -7.99 -0.29
N SER A 281 -8.75 -8.86 0.43
CA SER A 281 -8.66 -8.95 1.88
C SER A 281 -7.22 -8.97 2.40
N MET A 282 -6.28 -9.56 1.65
CA MET A 282 -4.84 -9.55 1.91
C MET A 282 -4.07 -8.99 0.71
N PHE A 283 -2.78 -8.71 0.92
CA PHE A 283 -1.92 -8.08 -0.07
C PHE A 283 -0.53 -8.71 -0.10
N SER A 284 0.04 -8.79 -1.29
CA SER A 284 1.45 -9.06 -1.53
C SER A 284 2.06 -7.93 -2.33
N TYR A 285 3.35 -7.68 -2.06
CA TYR A 285 4.10 -6.58 -2.62
C TYR A 285 5.47 -7.07 -3.07
N GLU A 286 5.88 -6.65 -4.26
CA GLU A 286 7.25 -6.85 -4.73
C GLU A 286 7.76 -5.58 -5.40
N ASN A 287 8.99 -5.20 -5.09
CA ASN A 287 9.63 -4.00 -5.62
C ASN A 287 10.54 -4.35 -6.79
N LEU A 288 10.48 -3.56 -7.86
CA LEU A 288 11.32 -3.67 -9.03
C LEU A 288 12.08 -2.35 -9.25
N PRO A 289 13.37 -2.27 -8.90
CA PRO A 289 14.21 -1.11 -9.18
C PRO A 289 14.46 -0.93 -10.68
N ILE A 290 14.27 0.30 -11.16
CA ILE A 290 14.43 0.69 -12.55
C ILE A 290 15.39 1.88 -12.63
N THR A 291 16.44 1.72 -13.43
CA THR A 291 17.31 2.82 -13.86
C THR A 291 16.88 3.31 -15.24
N VAL A 292 16.44 4.56 -15.33
CA VAL A 292 16.04 5.17 -16.60
C VAL A 292 17.18 6.04 -17.10
N THR A 293 17.70 5.72 -18.29
CA THR A 293 18.77 6.47 -18.94
C THR A 293 18.21 7.41 -20.00
N GLN A 294 19.05 8.34 -20.47
CA GLN A 294 18.75 9.13 -21.67
C GLN A 294 18.64 8.25 -22.92
#